data_AF-A0A3D5XAH9-F1
#
_entry.id   AF-A0A3D5XAH9-F1
#
_cell.length_a   1.000
_cell.length_b   1.000
_cell.length_c   1.000
_cell.angle_alpha   90.00
_cell.angle_beta   90.00
_cell.angle_gamma   90.00
#
_symmetry.space_group_name_H-M   'P 1'
#
loop_
_entity.id
_entity.type
_entity.pdbx_description
1 polymer ?
#
loop_
_entity_poly.entity_id
_entity_poly.type
_entity_poly.pdbx_seq_one_letter_code
_entity_poly.pdbx_strand_id
1 'polypeptide(L)' 'MITDNIINSQITDVKQIELTLNYMLDFCYDERMLQLYKELCRYYWDINPQATADYINYYREMWDSDDV' A
#
# COMPACT_ATOMS: atom_id res chain seq x y z
N MET A 1 11.95 -14.72 22.86
CA MET A 1 11.27 -13.43 22.60
C MET A 1 11.90 -12.87 21.34
N ILE A 2 11.22 -13.01 20.21
CA ILE A 2 11.79 -12.93 18.84
C ILE A 2 11.63 -11.51 18.27
N THR A 3 11.06 -10.59 19.07
CA THR A 3 10.46 -9.34 18.60
C THR A 3 11.45 -8.19 18.50
N ASP A 4 12.63 -8.29 19.10
CA ASP A 4 13.63 -7.21 19.10
C ASP A 4 14.64 -7.29 17.93
N ASN A 5 14.70 -8.42 17.22
CA ASN A 5 15.67 -8.61 16.13
C ASN A 5 15.19 -8.07 14.77
N ILE A 6 13.92 -7.65 14.66
CA ILE A 6 13.35 -7.12 13.42
C ILE A 6 13.55 -5.59 13.31
N ILE A 7 13.69 -4.91 14.45
CA ILE A 7 13.72 -3.44 14.49
C ILE A 7 15.11 -2.88 14.12
N ASN A 8 16.18 -3.68 14.24
CA ASN A 8 17.57 -3.25 13.99
C ASN A 8 18.17 -3.67 12.63
N SER A 9 17.51 -4.55 11.88
CA SER A 9 17.95 -4.89 10.53
C SER A 9 17.32 -3.90 9.56
N GLN A 10 18.09 -2.91 9.12
CA GLN A 10 17.94 -2.20 7.84
C GLN A 10 16.57 -2.41 7.19
N ILE A 11 15.60 -1.67 7.74
CA ILE A 11 14.20 -1.59 7.30
C ILE A 11 14.24 -0.95 5.92
N THR A 12 14.54 -1.78 4.95
CA THR A 12 14.88 -1.37 3.59
C THR A 12 13.96 -2.13 2.66
N ASP A 13 13.30 -1.34 1.83
CA ASP A 13 12.74 -1.71 0.54
C ASP A 13 11.41 -2.49 0.53
N VAL A 14 10.42 -1.88 -0.12
CA VAL A 14 9.26 -2.54 -0.74
C VAL A 14 8.26 -3.15 0.24
N LYS A 15 8.62 -4.16 1.03
CA LYS A 15 7.68 -4.91 1.90
C LYS A 15 6.95 -4.05 2.93
N GLN A 16 7.62 -3.06 3.50
CA GLN A 16 6.97 -2.13 4.45
C GLN A 16 6.00 -1.20 3.74
N ILE A 17 6.33 -0.77 2.51
CA ILE A 17 5.44 0.05 1.69
C ILE A 17 4.21 -0.78 1.32
N GLU A 18 4.41 -2.04 0.91
CA GLU A 18 3.33 -3.01 0.63
C GLU A 18 2.46 -3.30 1.86
N LEU A 19 3.05 -3.50 3.03
CA LEU A 19 2.31 -3.70 4.28
C LEU A 19 1.49 -2.46 4.65
N THR A 20 2.07 -1.28 4.48
CA THR A 20 1.42 0.00 4.74
C THR A 20 0.29 0.25 3.74
N LEU A 21 0.52 -0.02 2.44
CA LEU A 21 -0.49 0.08 1.38
C LEU A 21 -1.66 -0.86 1.66
N ASN A 22 -1.40 -2.13 2.01
CA ASN A 22 -2.45 -3.08 2.40
C ASN A 22 -3.25 -2.59 3.59
N TYR A 23 -2.58 -2.12 4.65
CA TYR A 23 -3.26 -1.62 5.84
C TYR A 23 -4.10 -0.37 5.54
N MET A 24 -3.58 0.56 4.72
CA MET A 24 -4.33 1.74 4.30
C MET A 24 -5.54 1.40 3.42
N LEU A 25 -5.45 0.33 2.64
CA LEU A 25 -6.52 -0.13 1.75
C LEU A 25 -7.81 -0.46 2.51
N ASP A 26 -7.69 -0.97 3.73
CA ASP A 26 -8.83 -1.22 4.64
C ASP A 26 -9.53 0.07 5.10
N PHE A 27 -8.83 1.21 5.04
CA PHE A 27 -9.34 2.53 5.47
C PHE A 27 -9.61 3.50 4.30
N CYS A 28 -9.55 3.04 3.06
CA CYS A 28 -9.73 3.88 1.87
C CYS A 28 -11.17 4.37 1.65
N TYR A 29 -12.11 4.11 2.57
CA TYR A 29 -13.45 4.71 2.58
C TYR A 29 -13.42 6.22 2.90
N ASP A 30 -12.36 6.74 3.52
CA ASP A 30 -12.18 8.18 3.77
C ASP A 30 -11.36 8.81 2.63
N GLU A 31 -11.88 9.87 2.01
CA GLU A 31 -11.21 10.57 0.91
C GLU A 31 -9.80 11.05 1.27
N ARG A 32 -9.55 11.38 2.54
CA ARG A 32 -8.22 11.79 3.04
C ARG A 32 -7.25 10.61 3.06
N MET A 33 -7.73 9.43 3.45
CA MET A 33 -6.94 8.19 3.41
C MET A 33 -6.64 7.79 1.97
N LEU A 34 -7.58 7.99 1.05
CA LEU A 34 -7.37 7.74 -0.37
C LEU A 34 -6.31 8.68 -0.97
N GLN A 35 -6.25 9.94 -0.57
CA GLN A 35 -5.20 10.86 -1.01
C GLN A 35 -3.81 10.41 -0.56
N LEU A 36 -3.67 10.03 0.71
CA LEU A 36 -2.41 9.50 1.26
C LEU A 36 -1.99 8.20 0.57
N TYR A 37 -2.96 7.31 0.32
CA TYR A 37 -2.73 6.08 -0.43
C TYR A 37 -2.18 6.35 -1.84
N LYS A 38 -2.76 7.33 -2.57
CA LYS A 38 -2.28 7.72 -3.90
C LYS A 38 -0.87 8.32 -3.89
N GLU A 39 -0.52 9.10 -2.88
CA GLU A 39 0.85 9.61 -2.72
C GLU A 39 1.84 8.47 -2.46
N LEU A 40 1.47 7.51 -1.62
CA LEU A 40 2.29 6.35 -1.33
C LEU A 40 2.46 5.45 -2.56
N CYS A 41 1.40 5.25 -3.35
CA CYS A 41 1.48 4.59 -4.66
C CYS A 41 2.43 5.32 -5.61
N ARG A 42 2.42 6.65 -5.68
CA ARG A 42 3.37 7.40 -6.52
C ARG A 42 4.82 7.16 -6.09
N TYR A 43 5.08 7.20 -4.79
CA TYR A 43 6.42 6.89 -4.27
C TYR A 43 6.83 5.45 -4.56
N TYR A 44 5.89 4.50 -4.45
CA TYR A 44 6.14 3.10 -4.79
C TYR A 44 6.30 2.86 -6.30
N TRP A 45 5.71 3.70 -7.15
CA TRP A 45 5.82 3.63 -8.60
C TRP A 45 7.26 3.83 -9.07
N ASP A 46 8.02 4.73 -8.43
CA ASP A 46 9.44 4.95 -8.73
C ASP A 46 10.31 3.73 -8.36
N ILE A 47 9.84 2.88 -7.44
CA ILE A 47 10.55 1.69 -6.97
C ILE A 47 10.13 0.45 -7.78
N ASN A 48 8.82 0.23 -7.89
CA ASN A 48 8.22 -0.90 -8.60
C ASN A 48 6.86 -0.50 -9.22
N PRO A 49 6.84 -0.05 -10.48
CA PRO A 49 5.61 0.38 -11.13
C PRO A 49 4.65 -0.79 -11.40
N GLN A 50 5.17 -2.01 -11.60
CA GLN A 50 4.34 -3.19 -11.81
C GLN A 50 3.52 -3.52 -10.55
N ALA A 51 4.17 -3.61 -9.39
CA ALA A 51 3.49 -3.87 -8.13
C ALA A 51 2.53 -2.73 -7.76
N THR A 52 2.90 -1.48 -8.06
CA THR A 52 1.99 -0.34 -7.84
C THR A 52 0.72 -0.44 -8.69
N ALA A 53 0.83 -0.85 -9.96
CA ALA A 53 -0.32 -1.06 -10.83
C ALA A 53 -1.23 -2.19 -10.29
N ASP A 54 -0.66 -3.26 -9.75
CA ASP A 54 -1.41 -4.34 -9.11
C ASP A 54 -2.19 -3.82 -7.88
N TYR A 55 -1.57 -2.99 -7.03
CA TYR A 55 -2.24 -2.36 -5.89
C TYR A 55 -3.39 -1.43 -6.31
N ILE A 56 -3.21 -0.64 -7.37
CA ILE A 56 -4.26 0.24 -7.90
C ILE A 56 -5.43 -0.59 -8.47
N ASN A 57 -5.13 -1.67 -9.20
CA ASN A 57 -6.16 -2.57 -9.71
C ASN A 57 -6.90 -3.28 -8.59
N TYR A 58 -6.19 -3.76 -7.57
CA TYR A 58 -6.80 -4.39 -6.39
C TYR A 58 -7.73 -3.41 -5.65
N TYR A 59 -7.30 -2.15 -5.48
CA TYR A 59 -8.15 -1.10 -4.95
C TYR A 59 -9.42 -0.91 -5.80
N ARG A 60 -9.30 -0.85 -7.14
CA ARG A 60 -10.47 -0.74 -8.03
C ARG A 60 -11.39 -1.95 -7.96
N GLU A 61 -10.86 -3.16 -7.93
CA GLU A 61 -11.69 -4.36 -7.79
C GLU A 61 -12.43 -4.39 -6.45
N MET A 62 -11.83 -3.90 -5.37
CA MET A 62 -12.46 -3.89 -4.04
C MET A 62 -13.44 -2.74 -3.81
N TRP A 63 -13.15 -1.54 -4.35
CA TRP A 63 -13.87 -0.31 -4.03
C TRP A 63 -14.59 0.32 -5.23
N ASP A 64 -14.18 0.00 -6.44
CA ASP A 64 -14.72 0.52 -7.71
C ASP A 64 -15.53 -0.57 -8.47
N SER A 65 -15.64 -1.78 -7.91
CA SER A 65 -16.64 -2.79 -8.33
C SER A 65 -18.04 -2.41 -7.83
N ASP A 66 -18.46 -1.19 -8.16
CA ASP A 66 -19.86 -0.82 -8.28
C ASP A 66 -20.29 -1.17 -9.72
N ASP A 67 -20.30 -2.46 -10.05
CA ASP A 67 -21.00 -2.98 -11.22
C ASP A 67 -22.07 -3.96 -10.73
N VAL A 68 -23.16 -3.37 -10.22
CA VAL A 68 -24.61 -3.56 -10.52
C VAL A 68 -25.49 -3.30 -9.29
#